data_AF-A0A8J6T699-F1
#
_entry.id   AF-A0A8J6T699-F1
#
_cell.length_a   1.000
_cell.length_b   1.000
_cell.length_c   1.000
_cell.angle_alpha   90.00
_cell.angle_beta   90.00
_cell.angle_gamma   90.00
#
_symmetry.space_group_name_H-M   'P 1'
#
loop_
_entity.id
_entity.type
_entity.pdbx_description
1 polymer ?
#
loop_
_entity_poly.entity_id
_entity_poly.type
_entity_poly.pdbx_seq_one_letter_code
_entity_poly.pdbx_strand_id
1 'polypeptide(L)'
;MSKAIFRFYEELNKFLPKRRRKTDFQVNFKRRRSIKEMIEAFGVPHTEIDLILVNGKSVEFTYRLQDGDRVSIYPVFEFLNIENVTRLRKIPLRKTKFIAEANLGYIVNYMRILGFDVCFDPSLSAWQIIEISKKENRIILTKNRKLLKFKEVTHAIFVRPGTTGEEIKRIIDYLDIKYSIKPFSGKPKKRAYKPNGVKAM
;
A
#
# COMPACT_ATOMS: atom_id res chain seq x y z
N MET A 1 -36.13 -4.26 10.83
CA MET A 1 -34.66 -4.05 10.85
C MET A 1 -34.24 -3.68 9.44
N SER A 2 -33.37 -2.68 9.28
CA SER A 2 -32.84 -2.32 7.97
C SER A 2 -31.68 -3.24 7.58
N LYS A 3 -31.47 -3.42 6.28
CA LYS A 3 -30.49 -4.31 5.67
C LYS A 3 -29.57 -3.53 4.74
N ALA A 4 -28.28 -3.85 4.76
CA ALA A 4 -27.31 -3.34 3.80
C ALA A 4 -26.36 -4.47 3.37
N ILE A 5 -25.85 -4.38 2.15
CA ILE A 5 -24.87 -5.31 1.59
C ILE A 5 -23.49 -4.67 1.73
N PHE A 6 -22.55 -5.40 2.33
CA PHE A 6 -21.17 -4.97 2.46
C PHE A 6 -20.25 -5.82 1.61
N ARG A 7 -19.26 -5.17 1.00
CA ARG A 7 -18.12 -5.80 0.35
C ARG A 7 -16.83 -5.09 0.74
N PHE A 8 -15.87 -5.85 1.24
CA PHE A 8 -14.54 -5.38 1.58
C PHE A 8 -13.54 -5.87 0.54
N TYR A 9 -12.65 -4.98 0.08
CA TYR A 9 -11.68 -5.28 -0.95
C TYR A 9 -10.27 -5.52 -0.38
N GLU A 10 -9.52 -6.37 -1.06
CA GLU A 10 -8.12 -6.74 -0.80
C GLU A 10 -7.74 -6.92 0.67
N GLU A 11 -6.77 -6.15 1.18
CA GLU A 11 -6.18 -6.32 2.50
C GLU A 11 -7.21 -6.18 3.62
N LEU A 12 -8.33 -5.48 3.41
CA LEU A 12 -9.39 -5.39 4.41
C LEU A 12 -10.00 -6.76 4.75
N ASN A 13 -9.91 -7.72 3.83
CA ASN A 13 -10.39 -9.09 4.05
C ASN A 13 -9.58 -9.83 5.13
N LYS A 14 -8.37 -9.37 5.48
CA LYS A 14 -7.57 -9.97 6.57
C LYS A 14 -8.26 -9.83 7.92
N PHE A 15 -9.06 -8.78 8.10
CA PHE A 15 -9.83 -8.50 9.32
C PHE A 15 -11.13 -9.30 9.42
N LEU A 16 -11.64 -9.84 8.29
CA LEU A 16 -12.92 -10.52 8.25
C LEU A 16 -12.81 -12.04 8.49
N PRO A 17 -13.85 -12.69 9.03
CA PRO A 17 -13.97 -14.15 9.05
C PRO A 17 -13.94 -14.72 7.63
N LYS A 18 -13.36 -15.91 7.42
CA LYS A 18 -13.17 -16.54 6.09
C LYS A 18 -14.42 -16.50 5.20
N ARG A 19 -15.61 -16.79 5.76
CA ARG A 19 -16.90 -16.78 5.03
C ARG A 19 -17.36 -15.41 4.49
N ARG A 20 -16.79 -14.31 4.97
CA ARG A 20 -17.13 -12.94 4.56
C ARG A 20 -16.04 -12.30 3.69
N ARG A 21 -14.96 -13.04 3.39
CA ARG A 21 -13.85 -12.53 2.59
C ARG A 21 -14.19 -12.55 1.11
N LYS A 22 -13.88 -11.45 0.42
CA LYS A 22 -13.99 -11.26 -1.05
C LYS A 22 -15.38 -11.55 -1.62
N THR A 23 -16.41 -11.51 -0.78
CA THR A 23 -17.81 -11.76 -1.15
C THR A 23 -18.71 -10.65 -0.63
N ASP A 24 -19.88 -10.50 -1.24
CA ASP A 24 -20.93 -9.61 -0.78
C ASP A 24 -21.67 -10.32 0.36
N PHE A 25 -21.88 -9.63 1.48
CA PHE A 25 -22.64 -10.20 2.60
C PHE A 25 -23.62 -9.17 3.18
N GLN A 26 -24.82 -9.65 3.48
CA GLN A 26 -25.88 -8.82 4.04
C GLN A 26 -25.74 -8.69 5.56
N VAL A 27 -25.98 -7.48 6.07
CA VAL A 27 -25.99 -7.20 7.50
C VAL A 27 -27.24 -6.43 7.91
N ASN A 28 -27.84 -6.87 9.01
CA ASN A 28 -28.96 -6.19 9.64
C ASN A 28 -28.41 -5.09 10.57
N PHE A 29 -29.00 -3.91 10.53
CA PHE A 29 -28.62 -2.80 11.39
C PHE A 29 -29.84 -2.04 11.92
N LYS A 30 -29.65 -1.34 13.04
CA LYS A 30 -30.62 -0.38 13.57
C LYS A 30 -30.44 0.93 12.83
N ARG A 31 -31.55 1.56 12.39
CA ARG A 31 -31.53 2.89 11.77
C ARG A 31 -30.74 3.86 12.67
N ARG A 32 -29.91 4.72 12.07
CA ARG A 32 -29.02 5.76 12.66
C ARG A 32 -27.53 5.43 12.84
N ARG A 33 -27.03 4.22 12.55
CA ARG A 33 -25.57 3.99 12.59
C ARG A 33 -24.85 4.64 11.41
N SER A 34 -23.70 5.24 11.70
CA SER A 34 -22.76 5.70 10.67
C SER A 34 -22.08 4.50 10.01
N ILE A 35 -21.60 4.71 8.78
CA ILE A 35 -20.84 3.69 8.06
C ILE A 35 -19.53 3.35 8.80
N LYS A 36 -18.89 4.33 9.45
CA LYS A 36 -17.68 4.13 10.26
C LYS A 36 -17.90 3.15 11.40
N GLU A 37 -18.93 3.38 12.23
CA GLU A 37 -19.25 2.49 13.35
C GLU A 37 -19.54 1.06 12.87
N MET A 38 -20.17 0.93 11.71
CA MET A 38 -20.49 -0.38 11.12
C MET A 38 -19.21 -1.10 10.65
N ILE A 39 -18.29 -0.36 10.02
CA ILE A 39 -16.99 -0.86 9.57
C ILE A 39 -16.14 -1.32 10.76
N GLU A 40 -16.03 -0.49 11.80
CA GLU A 40 -15.27 -0.81 13.02
C GLU A 40 -15.89 -2.00 13.77
N ALA A 41 -17.21 -2.16 13.73
CA ALA A 41 -17.89 -3.34 14.27
C ALA A 41 -17.54 -4.65 13.55
N PHE A 42 -17.00 -4.61 12.32
CA PHE A 42 -16.42 -5.78 11.65
C PHE A 42 -14.95 -6.02 12.01
N GLY A 43 -14.35 -5.17 12.85
CA GLY A 43 -12.94 -5.24 13.24
C GLY A 43 -11.99 -4.58 12.25
N VAL A 44 -12.50 -3.80 11.29
CA VAL A 44 -11.68 -3.09 10.30
C VAL A 44 -11.38 -1.68 10.84
N PRO A 45 -10.11 -1.32 11.09
CA PRO A 45 -9.76 0.04 11.47
C PRO A 45 -10.07 1.03 10.34
N HIS A 46 -10.72 2.15 10.64
CA HIS A 46 -11.01 3.16 9.61
C HIS A 46 -9.75 3.76 8.97
N THR A 47 -8.61 3.71 9.67
CA THR A 47 -7.30 4.14 9.17
C THR A 47 -6.76 3.25 8.04
N GLU A 48 -7.32 2.05 7.87
CA GLU A 48 -6.94 1.14 6.77
C GLU A 48 -7.77 1.40 5.51
N ILE A 49 -8.64 2.43 5.46
CA ILE A 49 -9.61 2.67 4.39
C ILE A 49 -9.34 4.01 3.69
N ASP A 50 -9.29 3.99 2.35
CA ASP A 50 -9.16 5.22 1.51
C ASP A 50 -10.49 5.65 0.91
N LEU A 51 -11.32 4.68 0.50
CA LEU A 51 -12.51 4.94 -0.30
C LEU A 51 -13.67 4.08 0.15
N ILE A 52 -14.78 4.75 0.41
CA ILE A 52 -16.07 4.12 0.66
C ILE A 52 -17.00 4.55 -0.47
N LEU A 53 -17.62 3.56 -1.13
CA LEU A 53 -18.68 3.77 -2.09
C LEU A 53 -20.00 3.24 -1.54
N VAL A 54 -21.03 4.08 -1.56
CA VAL A 54 -22.41 3.67 -1.31
C VAL A 54 -23.18 3.82 -2.60
N ASN A 55 -23.71 2.70 -3.12
CA ASN A 55 -24.42 2.64 -4.40
C ASN A 55 -23.61 3.29 -5.55
N GLY A 56 -22.28 3.12 -5.52
CA GLY A 56 -21.34 3.65 -6.51
C GLY A 56 -20.90 5.10 -6.29
N LYS A 57 -21.43 5.81 -5.29
CA LYS A 57 -21.04 7.19 -4.96
C LYS A 57 -20.05 7.22 -3.80
N SER A 58 -18.99 8.01 -3.93
CA SER A 58 -18.04 8.24 -2.84
C SER A 58 -18.71 8.99 -1.69
N VAL A 59 -18.47 8.52 -0.47
CA VAL A 59 -19.03 9.10 0.75
C VAL A 59 -17.98 9.21 1.85
N GLU A 60 -18.23 10.11 2.80
CA GLU A 60 -17.44 10.22 4.03
C GLU A 60 -17.86 9.19 5.09
N PHE A 61 -17.00 9.01 6.10
CA PHE A 61 -17.25 8.16 7.28
C PHE A 61 -18.52 8.51 8.07
N THR A 62 -19.00 9.74 7.94
CA THR A 62 -20.21 10.27 8.62
C THR A 62 -21.51 9.82 7.94
N TYR A 63 -21.43 9.19 6.76
CA TYR A 63 -22.62 8.72 6.03
C TYR A 63 -23.48 7.79 6.88
N ARG A 64 -24.80 8.06 6.89
CA ARG A 64 -25.80 7.27 7.62
C ARG A 64 -26.39 6.20 6.70
N LEU A 65 -26.22 4.93 7.09
CA LEU A 65 -26.70 3.80 6.32
C LEU A 65 -28.22 3.84 6.13
N GLN A 66 -28.64 3.63 4.89
CA GLN A 66 -30.03 3.48 4.49
C GLN A 66 -30.36 2.01 4.19
N ASP A 67 -31.65 1.69 4.28
CA ASP A 67 -32.11 0.36 3.93
C ASP A 67 -31.89 0.09 2.43
N GLY A 68 -31.32 -1.08 2.11
CA GLY A 68 -30.96 -1.48 0.75
C GLY A 68 -29.60 -0.99 0.27
N ASP A 69 -28.83 -0.24 1.07
CA ASP A 69 -27.53 0.28 0.65
C ASP A 69 -26.56 -0.85 0.28
N ARG A 70 -25.86 -0.67 -0.85
CA ARG A 70 -24.71 -1.46 -1.23
C ARG A 70 -23.43 -0.68 -0.96
N VAL A 71 -22.67 -1.17 0.01
CA VAL A 71 -21.45 -0.56 0.53
C VAL A 71 -20.22 -1.31 0.03
N SER A 72 -19.34 -0.61 -0.69
CA SER A 72 -18.04 -1.11 -1.15
C SER A 72 -16.91 -0.34 -0.47
N ILE A 73 -16.00 -1.04 0.18
CA ILE A 73 -14.97 -0.43 1.02
C ILE A 73 -13.60 -0.85 0.51
N TYR A 74 -12.78 0.14 0.21
CA TYR A 74 -11.46 -0.01 -0.39
C TYR A 74 -10.39 0.46 0.60
N PRO A 75 -9.32 -0.32 0.76
CA PRO A 75 -8.25 0.03 1.69
C PRO A 75 -7.49 1.27 1.23
N VAL A 76 -6.75 1.91 2.17
CA VAL A 76 -5.70 2.91 1.85
C VAL A 76 -4.90 2.34 0.71
N PHE A 77 -4.93 3.02 -0.43
CA PHE A 77 -4.53 2.44 -1.70
C PHE A 77 -3.01 2.24 -1.79
N GLU A 78 -2.48 1.23 -1.11
CA GLU A 78 -1.08 0.82 -1.21
C GLU A 78 -0.94 -0.55 -1.89
N PHE A 79 -1.95 -1.45 -1.82
CA PHE A 79 -1.77 -2.88 -2.18
C PHE A 79 -2.90 -3.50 -3.04
N LEU A 80 -3.57 -2.74 -3.91
CA LEU A 80 -4.64 -3.29 -4.76
C LEU A 80 -4.11 -3.89 -6.09
N ASN A 81 -3.93 -5.22 -6.13
CA ASN A 81 -3.68 -5.96 -7.36
C ASN A 81 -4.99 -6.25 -8.11
N ILE A 82 -5.19 -5.61 -9.26
CA ILE A 82 -6.42 -5.72 -10.07
C ILE A 82 -6.23 -6.58 -11.34
N GLU A 83 -5.03 -7.09 -11.61
CA GLU A 83 -4.65 -7.65 -12.92
C GLU A 83 -5.58 -8.76 -13.41
N ASN A 84 -5.98 -9.66 -12.52
CA ASN A 84 -6.82 -10.81 -12.89
C ASN A 84 -8.32 -10.49 -12.98
N VAL A 85 -8.72 -9.24 -12.71
CA VAL A 85 -10.13 -8.79 -12.73
C VAL A 85 -10.36 -7.74 -13.82
N THR A 86 -9.33 -6.97 -14.19
CA THR A 86 -9.47 -5.96 -15.24
C THR A 86 -9.50 -6.58 -16.64
N ARG A 87 -10.67 -6.53 -17.27
CA ARG A 87 -10.85 -6.72 -18.73
C ARG A 87 -10.53 -5.47 -19.55
N LEU A 88 -10.22 -4.35 -18.88
CA LEU A 88 -10.04 -3.03 -19.50
C LEU A 88 -8.56 -2.72 -19.81
N ARG A 89 -7.64 -3.17 -18.96
CA ARG A 89 -6.18 -3.00 -19.09
C ARG A 89 -5.46 -4.25 -18.52
N LYS A 90 -4.42 -4.74 -19.21
CA LYS A 90 -3.63 -5.92 -18.80
C LYS A 90 -2.63 -5.64 -17.65
N ILE A 91 -2.43 -4.39 -17.24
CA ILE A 91 -1.40 -3.97 -16.28
C ILE A 91 -2.00 -2.93 -15.32
N PRO A 92 -1.77 -2.98 -14.00
CA PRO A 92 -2.21 -1.96 -13.06
C PRO A 92 -1.51 -0.64 -13.40
N LEU A 93 -2.19 0.49 -13.17
CA LEU A 93 -1.61 1.81 -13.45
C LEU A 93 -0.42 2.18 -12.55
N ARG A 94 -0.11 1.35 -11.54
CA ARG A 94 0.86 1.65 -10.49
C ARG A 94 2.25 1.19 -10.92
N LYS A 95 3.22 2.11 -10.88
CA LYS A 95 4.65 1.77 -10.96
C LYS A 95 5.22 1.81 -9.54
N THR A 96 5.40 0.65 -8.93
CA THR A 96 6.04 0.54 -7.61
C THR A 96 7.49 1.00 -7.72
N LYS A 97 7.84 2.02 -6.94
CA LYS A 97 9.20 2.56 -6.84
C LYS A 97 9.71 2.37 -5.43
N PHE A 98 11.00 2.07 -5.33
CA PHE A 98 11.67 1.82 -4.06
C PHE A 98 12.79 2.82 -3.83
N ILE A 99 13.13 3.04 -2.58
CA ILE A 99 14.41 3.62 -2.14
C ILE A 99 14.98 2.72 -1.06
N ALA A 100 16.23 2.29 -1.19
CA ALA A 100 16.87 1.36 -0.25
C ALA A 100 17.90 2.08 0.64
N GLU A 101 17.92 1.73 1.93
CA GLU A 101 19.03 2.10 2.83
C GLU A 101 20.37 1.52 2.37
N ALA A 102 21.47 2.16 2.78
CA ALA A 102 22.84 1.77 2.41
C ALA A 102 23.16 0.29 2.65
N ASN A 103 22.66 -0.28 3.75
CA ASN A 103 22.88 -1.68 4.14
C ASN A 103 22.10 -2.70 3.28
N LEU A 104 21.25 -2.27 2.35
CA LEU A 104 20.48 -3.13 1.45
C LEU A 104 21.02 -3.11 0.02
N GLY A 105 22.23 -2.58 -0.21
CA GLY A 105 22.84 -2.54 -1.54
C GLY A 105 22.91 -3.91 -2.24
N TYR A 106 23.02 -5.00 -1.48
CA TYR A 106 23.08 -6.36 -2.02
C TYR A 106 21.77 -6.86 -2.63
N ILE A 107 20.59 -6.35 -2.26
CA ILE A 107 19.31 -6.69 -2.93
C ILE A 107 18.97 -5.77 -4.10
N VAL A 108 19.54 -4.57 -4.15
CA VAL A 108 19.18 -3.51 -5.12
C VAL A 108 19.37 -3.99 -6.56
N ASN A 109 20.49 -4.64 -6.86
CA ASN A 109 20.78 -5.10 -8.21
C ASN A 109 19.80 -6.20 -8.66
N TYR A 110 19.49 -7.16 -7.79
CA TYR A 110 18.49 -8.19 -8.09
C TYR A 110 17.10 -7.59 -8.33
N MET A 111 16.68 -6.64 -7.49
CA MET A 111 15.38 -5.97 -7.69
C MET A 111 15.35 -5.18 -9.01
N ARG A 112 16.45 -4.52 -9.40
CA ARG A 112 16.56 -3.85 -10.71
C ARG A 112 16.54 -4.83 -11.88
N ILE A 113 17.21 -5.98 -11.74
CA ILE A 113 17.15 -7.06 -12.73
C ILE A 113 15.72 -7.55 -12.89
N LEU A 114 14.94 -7.66 -11.80
CA LEU A 114 13.51 -8.00 -11.84
C LEU A 114 12.63 -6.89 -12.45
N GLY A 115 13.19 -5.73 -12.81
CA GLY A 115 12.47 -4.64 -13.47
C GLY A 115 11.94 -3.55 -12.55
N PHE A 116 12.25 -3.59 -11.25
CA PHE A 116 11.78 -2.58 -10.30
C PHE A 116 12.63 -1.28 -10.34
N ASP A 117 11.97 -0.12 -10.19
CA ASP A 117 12.64 1.18 -10.04
C ASP A 117 13.14 1.35 -8.60
N VAL A 118 14.39 0.94 -8.34
CA VAL A 118 15.03 1.08 -7.03
C VAL A 118 16.05 2.22 -7.04
N CYS A 119 15.76 3.28 -6.30
CA CYS A 119 16.72 4.32 -5.97
C CYS A 119 17.67 3.82 -4.89
N PHE A 120 18.97 3.97 -5.12
CA PHE A 120 20.00 3.57 -4.17
C PHE A 120 21.20 4.49 -4.33
N ASP A 121 21.56 5.12 -3.23
CA ASP A 121 22.76 5.90 -3.07
C ASP A 121 23.21 5.72 -1.62
N PRO A 122 24.34 5.04 -1.37
CA PRO A 122 24.80 4.73 -0.02
C PRO A 122 25.24 5.96 0.78
N SER A 123 25.38 7.14 0.13
CA SER A 123 25.72 8.39 0.80
C SER A 123 24.52 9.11 1.44
N LEU A 124 23.29 8.67 1.14
CA LEU A 124 22.09 9.31 1.67
C LEU A 124 21.92 9.03 3.17
N SER A 125 21.68 10.11 3.92
CA SER A 125 21.21 10.03 5.30
C SER A 125 19.77 9.51 5.39
N ALA A 126 19.37 9.04 6.57
CA ALA A 126 17.99 8.61 6.83
C ALA A 126 16.96 9.72 6.50
N TRP A 127 17.26 10.97 6.83
CA TRP A 127 16.39 12.11 6.52
C TRP A 127 16.23 12.34 5.02
N GLN A 128 17.31 12.26 4.25
CA GLN A 128 17.25 12.40 2.78
C GLN A 128 16.48 11.24 2.14
N ILE A 129 16.63 10.01 2.65
CA ILE A 129 15.83 8.86 2.21
C ILE A 129 14.33 9.13 2.41
N ILE A 130 13.95 9.64 3.59
CA ILE A 130 12.56 9.99 3.91
C ILE A 130 12.04 11.10 2.98
N GLU A 131 12.82 12.14 2.76
CA GLU A 131 12.43 13.26 1.89
C GLU A 131 12.20 12.81 0.44
N ILE A 132 13.14 12.03 -0.11
CA ILE A 132 13.01 11.47 -1.47
C ILE A 132 11.83 10.50 -1.55
N SER A 133 11.64 9.67 -0.53
CA SER A 133 10.50 8.76 -0.43
C SER A 133 9.17 9.49 -0.54
N LYS A 134 8.99 10.56 0.25
CA LYS A 134 7.80 11.42 0.18
C LYS A 134 7.64 12.08 -1.17
N LYS A 135 8.70 12.75 -1.65
CA LYS A 135 8.66 13.56 -2.88
C LYS A 135 8.40 12.73 -4.14
N GLU A 136 8.98 11.54 -4.22
CA GLU A 136 8.89 10.68 -5.40
C GLU A 136 7.86 9.54 -5.25
N ASN A 137 7.17 9.49 -4.12
CA ASN A 137 6.25 8.42 -3.70
C ASN A 137 6.89 7.03 -3.79
N ARG A 138 8.04 6.86 -3.11
CA ARG A 138 8.81 5.61 -3.07
C ARG A 138 8.64 4.89 -1.74
N ILE A 139 8.54 3.57 -1.81
CA ILE A 139 8.56 2.70 -0.62
C ILE A 139 10.00 2.59 -0.11
N ILE A 140 10.21 2.91 1.16
CA ILE A 140 11.53 2.76 1.79
C ILE A 140 11.78 1.28 2.11
N LEU A 141 12.88 0.71 1.66
CA LEU A 141 13.36 -0.59 2.13
C LEU A 141 14.41 -0.34 3.22
N THR A 142 14.17 -0.89 4.40
CA THR A 142 14.99 -0.62 5.59
C THR A 142 15.18 -1.87 6.45
N LYS A 143 16.39 -2.05 7.02
CA LYS A 143 16.63 -2.98 8.13
C LYS A 143 16.65 -2.28 9.48
N ASN A 144 16.50 -0.96 9.50
CA ASN A 144 16.58 -0.12 10.68
C ASN A 144 15.17 0.19 11.22
N ARG A 145 14.79 -0.49 12.31
CA ARG A 145 13.51 -0.22 12.99
C ARG A 145 13.38 1.22 13.51
N LYS A 146 14.48 1.93 13.76
CA LYS A 146 14.43 3.33 14.20
C LYS A 146 13.92 4.24 13.08
N LEU A 147 14.22 3.93 11.83
CA LEU A 147 13.73 4.69 10.68
C LEU A 147 12.19 4.66 10.62
N LEU A 148 11.59 3.50 10.92
CA LEU A 148 10.13 3.33 10.94
C LEU A 148 9.40 4.12 12.02
N LYS A 149 10.12 4.69 13.00
CA LYS A 149 9.53 5.47 14.08
C LYS A 149 9.38 6.96 13.74
N PHE A 150 9.98 7.43 12.65
CA PHE A 150 9.82 8.81 12.22
C PHE A 150 8.40 9.03 11.69
N LYS A 151 7.70 10.05 12.21
CA LYS A 151 6.34 10.43 11.78
C LYS A 151 6.27 10.81 10.30
N GLU A 152 7.41 11.16 9.72
CA GLU A 152 7.58 11.50 8.33
C GLU A 152 7.60 10.27 7.42
N VAL A 153 7.80 9.06 7.92
CA VAL A 153 7.77 7.87 7.08
C VAL A 153 6.32 7.55 6.71
N THR A 154 5.98 7.69 5.43
CA THR A 154 4.65 7.35 4.91
C THR A 154 4.59 5.89 4.45
N HIS A 155 5.60 5.42 3.73
CA HIS A 155 5.64 4.07 3.16
C HIS A 155 7.01 3.44 3.38
N ALA A 156 7.06 2.35 4.15
CA ALA A 156 8.30 1.62 4.40
C ALA A 156 8.06 0.12 4.64
N ILE A 157 9.02 -0.69 4.22
CA ILE A 157 9.07 -2.13 4.45
C ILE A 157 10.31 -2.44 5.27
N PHE A 158 10.07 -3.07 6.42
CA PHE A 158 11.11 -3.70 7.20
C PHE A 158 11.58 -4.99 6.54
N VAL A 159 12.80 -5.01 6.01
CA VAL A 159 13.40 -6.20 5.41
C VAL A 159 13.88 -7.12 6.53
N ARG A 160 13.11 -8.18 6.80
CA ARG A 160 13.47 -9.18 7.81
C ARG A 160 14.74 -9.93 7.36
N PRO A 161 15.69 -10.22 8.27
CA PRO A 161 16.88 -11.00 7.94
C PRO A 161 16.53 -12.36 7.30
N GLY A 162 17.30 -12.74 6.30
CA GLY A 162 17.21 -14.02 5.60
C GLY A 162 18.24 -14.07 4.47
N THR A 163 18.13 -15.07 3.60
CA THR A 163 18.92 -15.06 2.36
C THR A 163 18.43 -13.95 1.42
N THR A 164 19.29 -13.44 0.54
CA THR A 164 18.93 -12.43 -0.46
C THR A 164 17.64 -12.79 -1.22
N GLY A 165 17.49 -14.07 -1.60
CA GLY A 165 16.31 -14.55 -2.29
C GLY A 165 15.04 -14.54 -1.43
N GLU A 166 15.14 -14.94 -0.16
CA GLU A 166 14.01 -14.90 0.78
C GLU A 166 13.57 -13.46 1.10
N GLU A 167 14.52 -12.54 1.24
CA GLU A 167 14.24 -11.13 1.51
C GLU A 167 13.48 -10.50 0.35
N ILE A 168 13.96 -10.69 -0.88
CA ILE A 168 13.31 -10.21 -2.10
C ILE A 168 11.93 -10.86 -2.26
N LYS A 169 11.84 -12.19 -2.08
CA LYS A 169 10.57 -12.91 -2.16
C LYS A 169 9.55 -12.35 -1.17
N ARG A 170 9.95 -12.09 0.08
CA ARG A 170 9.07 -11.49 1.09
C ARG A 170 8.59 -10.09 0.70
N ILE A 171 9.46 -9.26 0.12
CA ILE A 171 9.07 -7.92 -0.38
C ILE A 171 8.02 -8.08 -1.50
N ILE A 172 8.27 -8.98 -2.46
CA ILE A 172 7.39 -9.22 -3.60
C ILE A 172 6.04 -9.80 -3.16
N ASP A 173 6.05 -10.77 -2.26
CA ASP A 173 4.86 -11.41 -1.69
C ASP A 173 4.04 -10.40 -0.87
N TYR A 174 4.70 -9.58 -0.05
CA TYR A 174 4.06 -8.55 0.78
C TYR A 174 3.36 -7.48 -0.05
N LEU A 175 3.97 -7.10 -1.18
CA LEU A 175 3.43 -6.09 -2.10
C LEU A 175 2.50 -6.67 -3.17
N ASP A 176 2.40 -8.00 -3.28
CA ASP A 176 1.72 -8.71 -4.37
C ASP A 176 2.14 -8.25 -5.79
N ILE A 177 3.43 -7.97 -5.99
CA ILE A 177 3.98 -7.40 -7.24
C ILE A 177 4.64 -8.43 -8.16
N LYS A 178 4.31 -9.72 -8.02
CA LYS A 178 4.91 -10.82 -8.80
C LYS A 178 4.80 -10.61 -10.31
N TYR A 179 3.66 -10.10 -10.75
CA TYR A 179 3.36 -9.91 -12.17
C TYR A 179 3.92 -8.59 -12.74
N SER A 180 4.37 -7.69 -11.87
CA SER A 180 5.12 -6.49 -12.29
C SER A 180 6.59 -6.81 -12.61
N ILE A 181 7.04 -8.04 -12.37
CA ILE A 181 8.39 -8.49 -12.73
C ILE A 181 8.55 -8.43 -14.25
N LYS A 182 9.48 -7.60 -14.69
CA LYS A 182 9.86 -7.44 -16.09
C LYS A 182 11.37 -7.53 -16.18
N PRO A 183 11.91 -8.75 -16.31
CA PRO A 183 13.35 -8.97 -16.26
C PRO A 183 14.08 -8.06 -17.25
N PHE A 184 15.21 -7.49 -16.83
CA PHE A 184 16.09 -6.64 -17.65
C PHE A 184 15.47 -5.32 -18.16
N SER A 185 14.30 -4.91 -17.66
CA SER A 185 13.66 -3.65 -18.05
C SER A 185 13.95 -2.46 -17.11
N GLY A 186 14.64 -2.71 -15.99
CA GLY A 186 14.95 -1.68 -14.99
C GLY A 186 15.96 -0.66 -15.51
N LYS A 187 15.60 0.63 -15.52
CA LYS A 187 16.56 1.71 -15.83
C LYS A 187 17.45 1.97 -14.61
N PRO A 188 18.79 1.84 -14.69
CA PRO A 188 19.67 2.26 -13.61
C PRO A 188 19.60 3.78 -13.45
N LYS A 189 18.86 4.25 -12.45
CA LYS A 189 18.91 5.67 -12.05
C LYS A 189 19.93 5.81 -10.92
N LYS A 190 21.19 6.08 -11.26
CA LYS A 190 22.08 6.81 -10.36
C LYS A 190 21.66 8.27 -10.44
N ARG A 191 20.81 8.73 -9.53
CA ARG A 191 20.54 10.16 -9.37
C ARG A 191 21.44 10.66 -8.26
N ALA A 192 22.41 11.51 -8.59
CA ALA A 192 23.11 12.31 -7.60
C ALA A 192 22.07 13.21 -6.93
N TYR A 193 21.81 13.01 -5.64
CA TYR A 193 20.99 13.93 -4.86
C TYR A 193 21.75 15.27 -4.78
N LYS A 194 21.19 16.32 -5.40
CA LYS A 194 21.63 17.69 -5.16
C LYS A 194 20.80 18.23 -3.99
N PRO A 195 21.38 18.46 -2.80
CA PRO A 195 20.65 19.14 -1.74
C PRO A 195 20.21 20.50 -2.25
N ASN A 196 18.95 20.85 -2.03
CA ASN A 196 18.50 22.22 -2.22
C ASN A 196 19.36 23.12 -1.31
N GLY A 197 19.92 24.16 -1.91
CA GLY A 197 20.87 25.06 -1.26
C GLY A 197 20.41 25.50 0.12
N VAL A 198 21.31 25.31 1.08
CA VAL A 198 21.27 26.04 2.34
C VAL A 198 21.30 27.52 1.97
N LYS A 199 20.20 28.24 2.18
CA LYS A 199 20.28 29.70 2.30
C LYS A 199 21.08 29.95 3.56
N ALA A 200 22.31 30.44 3.39
CA ALA A 200 23.06 31.06 4.45
C ALA A 200 22.21 32.22 5.02
N MET A 201 22.00 32.20 6.33
CA MET A 201 21.78 33.40 7.14
C MET A 201 23.09 33.69 7.86
#